data_AF-A0A2E7TLC2-F1
#
_entry.id   AF-A0A2E7TLC2-F1
#
_cell.length_a   1.000
_cell.length_b   1.000
_cell.length_c   1.000
_cell.angle_alpha   90.00
_cell.angle_beta   90.00
_cell.angle_gamma   90.00
#
_symmetry.space_group_name_H-M   'P 1'
#
loop_
_entity.id
_entity.type
_entity.pdbx_description
1 polymer ?
#
loop_
_entity_poly.entity_id
_entity_poly.type
_entity_poly.pdbx_seq_one_letter_code
_entity_poly.pdbx_strand_id
1 'polypeptide(L)' 'MTKINWGKGGSFNHGRVEGTDYRCERYAIGDKDNKEYWYMLADNHLTYLCAKGPFSTVEERDQHIIKEVEKRHESTNHR' A
#
# COMPACT_ATOMS: atom_id res chain seq x y z
N MET A 1 -3.76 -12.59 10.10
CA MET A 1 -2.75 -12.10 9.16
C MET A 1 -3.37 -10.96 8.38
N THR A 2 -2.81 -9.76 8.48
CA THR A 2 -3.24 -8.60 7.71
C THR A 2 -2.93 -8.84 6.22
N LYS A 3 -3.90 -8.63 5.32
CA LYS A 3 -3.70 -8.76 3.86
C LYS A 3 -4.23 -7.54 3.12
N ILE A 4 -3.77 -7.35 1.89
CA ILE A 4 -4.29 -6.32 0.99
C ILE A 4 -5.33 -6.97 0.06
N ASN A 5 -6.56 -6.48 0.14
CA ASN A 5 -7.62 -6.84 -0.79
C ASN A 5 -7.52 -5.92 -2.00
N TRP A 6 -6.79 -6.37 -3.03
CA TRP A 6 -6.68 -5.68 -4.30
C TRP A 6 -7.98 -5.77 -5.11
N GLY A 7 -8.32 -4.67 -5.78
CA GLY A 7 -9.41 -4.63 -6.76
C GLY A 7 -9.16 -5.56 -7.94
N LYS A 8 -10.22 -5.85 -8.69
CA LYS A 8 -10.19 -6.71 -9.89
C LYS A 8 -10.63 -5.90 -11.10
N GLY A 9 -10.31 -6.37 -12.31
CA GLY A 9 -10.69 -5.67 -13.55
C GLY A 9 -10.06 -4.29 -13.63
N GLY A 10 -10.84 -3.27 -14.05
CA GLY A 10 -10.35 -1.91 -14.26
C GLY A 10 -9.83 -1.16 -13.03
N SER A 11 -10.00 -1.70 -11.82
CA SER A 11 -9.53 -1.10 -10.57
C SER A 11 -8.40 -1.90 -9.90
N PHE A 12 -7.64 -2.69 -10.67
CA PHE A 12 -6.61 -3.59 -10.15
C PHE A 12 -5.46 -2.88 -9.42
N ASN A 13 -5.30 -1.57 -9.64
CA ASN A 13 -4.29 -0.73 -9.00
C ASN A 13 -4.73 -0.22 -7.62
N HIS A 14 -6.00 -0.37 -7.24
CA HIS A 14 -6.53 0.07 -5.95
C HIS A 14 -6.70 -1.11 -4.99
N GLY A 15 -6.41 -0.91 -3.70
CA GLY A 15 -6.53 -1.93 -2.68
C GLY A 15 -6.97 -1.38 -1.33
N ARG A 16 -7.47 -2.26 -0.46
CA ARG A 16 -7.77 -1.96 0.96
C ARG A 16 -7.03 -2.94 1.86
N VAL A 17 -6.44 -2.43 2.93
CA VAL A 17 -5.79 -3.28 3.93
C VAL A 17 -6.85 -3.80 4.89
N GLU A 18 -7.00 -5.12 4.94
CA GLU A 18 -8.07 -5.80 5.70
C GLU A 18 -8.02 -5.43 7.19
N GLY A 19 -9.20 -5.16 7.76
CA GLY A 19 -9.33 -4.76 9.16
C GLY A 19 -8.97 -3.30 9.45
N THR A 20 -8.71 -2.48 8.43
CA THR A 20 -8.36 -1.06 8.60
C THR A 20 -9.09 -0.16 7.61
N ASP A 21 -9.07 1.16 7.88
CA ASP A 21 -9.57 2.18 6.96
C ASP A 21 -8.56 2.57 5.87
N TYR A 22 -7.38 1.95 5.86
CA TYR A 22 -6.34 2.28 4.91
C TYR A 22 -6.64 1.74 3.50
N ARG A 23 -6.62 2.66 2.55
CA ARG A 23 -6.68 2.45 1.11
C ARG A 23 -5.28 2.62 0.54
N CYS A 24 -4.93 1.81 -0.46
CA CYS A 24 -3.66 1.92 -1.15
C CYS A 24 -3.83 1.89 -2.66
N GLU A 25 -2.91 2.54 -3.34
CA GLU A 25 -2.78 2.52 -4.80
C GLU A 25 -1.39 2.03 -5.16
N ARG A 26 -1.26 1.23 -6.22
CA ARG A 26 0.02 0.67 -6.66
C ARG A 26 0.40 1.11 -8.07
N TYR A 27 1.70 1.29 -8.27
CA TYR A 27 2.29 1.73 -9.53
C TYR A 27 3.51 0.87 -9.86
N ALA A 28 3.80 0.74 -11.15
CA ALA A 28 5.04 0.20 -11.67
C ALA A 28 5.64 1.22 -12.64
N ILE A 29 6.87 1.62 -12.41
CA ILE A 29 7.61 2.61 -13.19
C ILE A 29 8.81 1.89 -13.82
N GLY A 30 9.25 2.34 -14.99
CA GLY A 30 10.39 1.76 -15.69
C GLY A 30 10.00 0.72 -16.74
N ASP A 31 11.01 0.27 -17.47
CA ASP A 31 10.89 -0.75 -18.52
C ASP A 31 10.83 -2.16 -17.92
N LYS A 32 10.88 -3.19 -18.78
CA LYS A 32 10.75 -4.59 -18.35
C LYS A 32 11.94 -5.03 -17.47
N ASP A 33 13.12 -4.44 -17.68
CA ASP A 33 14.38 -4.88 -17.07
C ASP A 33 14.76 -4.03 -15.86
N ASN A 34 14.23 -2.81 -15.74
CA ASN A 34 14.42 -1.87 -14.63
C ASN A 34 13.09 -1.46 -13.99
N LYS A 35 12.19 -2.44 -13.77
CA LYS A 35 10.88 -2.17 -13.20
C LYS A 35 10.97 -1.88 -11.69
N GLU A 36 10.49 -0.71 -11.31
CA GLU A 36 10.35 -0.27 -9.93
C GLU A 36 8.89 -0.30 -9.49
N TYR A 37 8.63 -0.73 -8.27
CA TYR A 37 7.28 -0.78 -7.71
C TYR A 37 7.09 0.28 -6.64
N TRP A 38 5.97 0.99 -6.71
CA TRP A 38 5.63 2.12 -5.85
C TRP A 38 4.21 1.96 -5.31
N TYR A 39 3.90 2.64 -4.20
CA TYR A 39 2.53 2.74 -3.69
C TYR A 39 2.23 4.11 -3.11
N MET A 40 0.93 4.42 -3.01
CA MET A 40 0.40 5.50 -2.20
C MET A 40 -0.55 4.92 -1.17
N LEU A 41 -0.54 5.46 0.04
CA LEU A 41 -1.41 5.06 1.14
C LEU A 41 -2.25 6.26 1.59
N ALA A 42 -3.53 6.04 1.84
CA ALA A 42 -4.46 7.04 2.37
C ALA A 42 -5.41 6.36 3.37
N ASP A 43 -5.91 7.09 4.35
CA ASP A 43 -6.99 6.64 5.23
C ASP A 43 -8.22 7.56 5.05
N ASN A 44 -9.18 7.50 5.98
CA ASN A 44 -10.37 8.35 5.94
C ASN A 44 -10.12 9.79 6.42
N HIS A 45 -8.98 10.05 7.07
CA HIS A 45 -8.65 11.32 7.71
C HIS A 45 -7.53 12.08 6.99
N LEU A 46 -6.68 11.38 6.24
CA LEU A 46 -5.50 11.92 5.56
C LEU A 46 -5.57 11.59 4.08
N THR A 47 -5.45 12.63 3.24
CA THR A 47 -5.66 12.53 1.80
C THR A 47 -4.63 11.62 1.15
N TYR A 48 -3.33 11.74 1.50
CA TYR A 48 -2.25 10.83 1.08
C TYR A 48 -1.08 10.90 2.06
N LEU A 49 -0.62 9.76 2.57
CA LEU A 49 0.22 9.69 3.76
C LEU A 49 1.67 9.22 3.48
N CYS A 50 1.94 8.45 2.42
CA CYS A 50 3.31 8.06 2.09
C CYS A 50 3.46 7.38 0.73
N ALA A 51 4.61 7.56 0.08
CA ALA A 51 5.14 6.71 -0.99
C ALA A 51 6.53 6.22 -0.59
N LYS A 52 6.65 4.94 -0.22
CA LYS A 52 7.92 4.34 0.24
C LYS A 52 8.57 3.48 -0.84
N GLY A 53 8.58 3.93 -2.09
CA GLY A 53 9.30 3.27 -3.17
C GLY A 53 10.73 3.82 -3.37
N PRO A 54 11.45 3.27 -4.35
CA PRO A 54 11.07 2.11 -5.17
C PRO A 54 11.36 0.77 -4.48
N PHE A 55 10.52 -0.23 -4.75
CA PHE A 55 10.76 -1.64 -4.39
C PHE A 55 11.16 -2.44 -5.63
N SER A 56 11.87 -3.54 -5.41
CA SER A 56 12.34 -4.42 -6.49
C SER A 56 11.30 -5.46 -6.91
N THR A 57 10.34 -5.79 -6.03
CA THR A 57 9.26 -6.74 -6.34
C THR A 57 7.89 -6.27 -5.86
N VAL A 58 6.84 -6.89 -6.42
CA VAL A 58 5.45 -6.66 -6.02
C VAL A 58 5.24 -7.08 -4.56
N GLU A 59 5.81 -8.22 -4.17
CA GLU A 59 5.70 -8.80 -2.84
C GLU A 59 6.38 -7.91 -1.80
N GLU A 60 7.56 -7.37 -2.12
CA GLU A 60 8.29 -6.45 -1.24
C GLU A 60 7.47 -5.20 -0.96
N ARG A 61 6.90 -4.58 -2.00
CA ARG A 61 5.99 -3.45 -1.87
C ARG A 61 4.79 -3.78 -0.98
N ASP A 62 4.12 -4.91 -1.24
CA ASP A 62 2.90 -5.28 -0.53
C ASP A 62 3.17 -5.57 0.96
N GLN A 63 4.29 -6.22 1.28
CA GLN A 63 4.73 -6.41 2.67
C GLN A 63 5.05 -5.08 3.35
N HIS A 64 5.65 -4.14 2.62
CA HIS A 64 5.94 -2.82 3.16
C HIS A 64 4.65 -2.05 3.48
N ILE A 65 3.62 -2.12 2.63
CA ILE A 65 2.31 -1.50 2.88
C ILE A 65 1.72 -2.03 4.19
N ILE A 66 1.70 -3.36 4.37
CA ILE A 66 1.14 -3.99 5.57
C ILE A 66 1.86 -3.51 6.84
N LYS A 67 3.20 -3.55 6.85
CA LYS A 67 4.01 -3.10 8.00
C LYS A 67 3.77 -1.63 8.33
N GLU A 68 3.64 -0.77 7.31
CA GLU A 68 3.38 0.66 7.53
C GLU A 68 1.99 0.89 8.14
N VAL A 69 0.98 0.16 7.68
CA VAL A 69 -0.37 0.23 8.25
C VAL A 69 -0.39 -0.27 9.68
N GLU A 70 0.25 -1.41 9.98
CA GLU A 70 0.33 -1.95 11.34
C GLU A 70 0.98 -0.94 12.30
N LYS A 71 2.13 -0.38 11.93
CA LYS A 71 2.82 0.66 12.71
C LYS A 71 1.92 1.87 13.00
N ARG A 72 1.16 2.32 12.01
CA ARG A 72 0.28 3.50 12.16
C ARG A 72 -0.98 3.18 12.95
N HIS A 73 -1.55 2.00 12.75
CA HIS A 73 -2.74 1.56 13.46
C HIS A 73 -2.46 1.41 14.95
N GLU A 74 -1.31 0.82 15.32
CA GLU A 74 -0.83 0.79 16.71
C GLU A 74 -0.68 2.20 17.29
N SER A 75 -0.08 3.14 16.55
CA SER A 75 0.10 4.51 17.02
C SER A 75 -1.20 5.30 17.20
N THR A 76 -2.27 4.91 16.52
CA THR A 76 -3.58 5.57 16.60
C THR A 76 -4.42 5.03 17.77
N ASN A 77 -4.30 3.74 18.08
CA ASN A 77 -5.00 3.10 19.21
C ASN A 77 -4.42 3.45 20.59
N HIS A 78 -3.28 4.15 20.65
CA HIS A 78 -2.67 4.64 21.90
C HIS A 78 -2.90 6.15 22.12
N ARG A 79 -3.84 6.76 21.40
CA ARG A 79 -4.33 8.13 21.64
C ARG A 79 -5.75 8.07 22.21
#